data_AF-A0A101GW28-F1
#
_entry.id   AF-A0A101GW28-F1
#
_cell.length_a   1.000
_cell.length_b   1.000
_cell.length_c   1.000
_cell.angle_alpha   90.00
_cell.angle_beta   90.00
_cell.angle_gamma   90.00
#
_symmetry.space_group_name_H-M   'P 1'
#
loop_
_entity.id
_entity.type
_entity.pdbx_description
1 polymer ?
#
loop_
_entity_poly.entity_id
_entity_poly.type
_entity_poly.pdbx_seq_one_letter_code
_entity_poly.pdbx_strand_id
1 'polypeptide(L)'
;MPEGFKPDSNNRPGDMPGGGGGPQGRGGGGMFGTGQAGPLRLFQSELSGQISWLLPFVAFACIGLLAELRRRKPLTAKQNETLFWLAWLLPVMAFFSVAGFFHQYYLIMLAPPIAVLAGAGWVELWKQYSEQDGWRKWLLTAGFIAALAFELYVLQPYLKQIGTGWSIGIGAAGIAFLLILLLARKKQKLAFTAAVAGMLVLLVAPLFWSATPILYGDNSMLPQAGPSQQRIGQRQGAGDGRNSGINTKLVNYLTKNNTGETCLFATTDASTAEAYIIQTGKAVIPMGGFSGSDPVFTVEKLKQAVADKKVKYFLISSGSGFDGRGGGSSEVLDWIRKNSTEVPEEEWQPAASDGSGLMGMRNGMALYKINQ
;
A
#
# COMPACT_ATOMS: atom_id res chain seq x y z
N MET A 1 33.00 13.85 0.09
CA MET A 1 31.72 13.86 0.82
C MET A 1 31.28 15.31 0.90
N PRO A 2 30.21 15.74 0.22
CA PRO A 2 29.73 17.12 0.36
C PRO A 2 28.80 17.25 1.57
N GLU A 3 28.86 18.44 2.14
CA GLU A 3 28.48 18.81 3.50
C GLU A 3 26.97 18.73 3.79
N GLY A 4 26.67 18.31 5.01
CA GLY A 4 25.32 18.18 5.55
C GLY A 4 24.63 19.53 5.74
N PHE A 5 23.33 19.52 5.45
CA PHE A 5 22.38 20.59 5.72
C PHE A 5 22.45 21.03 7.19
N LYS A 6 22.72 22.31 7.45
CA LYS A 6 22.56 22.91 8.79
C LYS A 6 21.07 23.22 9.02
N PRO A 7 20.50 22.91 10.20
CA PRO A 7 19.12 23.22 10.51
C PRO A 7 18.94 24.71 10.85
N ASP A 8 17.91 25.33 10.28
CA ASP A 8 17.46 26.69 10.64
C ASP A 8 16.89 26.74 12.06
N SER A 9 17.10 27.88 12.73
CA SER A 9 16.91 28.13 14.16
C SER A 9 15.45 28.27 14.64
N ASN A 10 14.47 27.78 13.88
CA ASN A 10 13.07 27.75 14.32
C ASN A 10 12.65 26.30 14.57
N ASN A 11 12.65 25.91 15.85
CA ASN A 11 12.35 24.59 16.40
C ASN A 11 10.88 24.15 16.21
N ARG A 12 10.38 24.18 14.96
CA ARG A 12 9.10 23.61 14.55
C ARG A 12 9.38 22.29 13.84
N PRO A 13 8.67 21.18 14.16
CA PRO A 13 8.75 19.97 13.36
C PRO A 13 8.45 20.34 11.91
N GLY A 14 9.39 20.05 11.00
CA GLY A 14 9.24 20.38 9.59
C GLY A 14 8.03 19.67 9.00
N ASP A 15 7.02 20.44 8.60
CA ASP A 15 5.96 19.97 7.73
C ASP A 15 6.60 19.52 6.42
N MET A 16 6.45 18.23 6.11
CA MET A 16 6.82 17.70 4.79
C MET A 16 5.96 18.39 3.71
N PRO A 17 6.50 18.71 2.52
CA PRO A 17 5.72 19.30 1.44
C PRO A 17 4.56 18.38 1.07
N GLY A 18 3.34 18.87 1.31
CA GLY A 18 2.10 18.15 1.08
C GLY A 18 1.90 17.82 -0.40
N GLY A 19 1.82 16.53 -0.72
CA GLY A 19 1.23 16.04 -1.96
C GLY A 19 -0.26 16.40 -1.99
N GLY A 20 -0.69 16.93 -3.13
CA GLY A 20 -2.00 17.56 -3.34
C GLY A 20 -3.19 16.78 -2.80
N GLY A 21 -4.07 17.53 -2.12
CA GLY A 21 -5.33 17.04 -1.61
C GLY A 21 -6.27 16.61 -2.73
N GLY A 22 -6.48 15.30 -2.83
CA GLY A 22 -7.71 14.77 -3.41
C GLY A 22 -8.90 15.09 -2.49
N PRO A 23 -10.15 15.10 -3.01
CA PRO A 23 -11.33 15.45 -2.23
C PRO A 23 -11.39 14.62 -0.95
N GLN A 24 -11.41 15.33 0.18
CA GLN A 24 -11.52 14.74 1.50
C GLN A 24 -12.87 14.03 1.59
N GLY A 25 -12.87 12.73 1.34
CA GLY A 25 -14.00 11.87 1.64
C GLY A 25 -14.35 12.05 3.10
N ARG A 26 -15.60 12.41 3.40
CA ARG A 26 -16.16 12.45 4.74
C ARG A 26 -16.06 11.06 5.38
N GLY A 27 -14.93 10.75 5.98
CA GLY A 27 -14.64 9.48 6.65
C GLY A 27 -13.27 9.60 7.32
N GLY A 28 -13.24 9.60 8.65
CA GLY A 28 -12.09 9.96 9.48
C GLY A 28 -10.90 9.00 9.49
N GLY A 29 -10.53 8.42 8.35
CA GLY A 29 -9.26 7.71 8.16
C GLY A 29 -8.21 8.69 7.62
N GLY A 30 -7.04 8.79 8.27
CA GLY A 30 -5.99 9.75 7.90
C GLY A 30 -5.59 9.73 6.41
N MET A 31 -4.78 10.71 6.00
CA MET A 31 -4.20 10.79 4.64
C MET A 31 -3.66 9.38 4.27
N PHE A 32 -4.05 8.84 3.11
CA PHE A 32 -3.68 7.49 2.63
C PHE A 32 -4.42 6.28 3.23
N GLY A 33 -5.50 6.47 3.99
CA GLY A 33 -6.30 5.34 4.51
C GLY A 33 -5.52 4.51 5.53
N THR A 34 -4.73 5.20 6.38
CA THR A 34 -3.90 4.59 7.41
C THR A 34 -4.48 4.75 8.82
N GLY A 35 -5.69 5.30 8.94
CA GLY A 35 -6.32 5.60 10.23
C GLY A 35 -5.66 6.77 10.97
N GLN A 36 -6.11 7.00 12.20
CA GLN A 36 -5.61 8.05 13.09
C GLN A 36 -4.40 7.56 13.88
N ALA A 37 -3.34 8.37 13.93
CA ALA A 37 -2.14 8.06 14.71
C ALA A 37 -2.48 7.83 16.18
N GLY A 38 -1.89 6.79 16.77
CA GLY A 38 -2.10 6.42 18.16
C GLY A 38 -1.82 4.94 18.44
N PRO A 39 -1.77 4.54 19.72
CA PRO A 39 -1.41 3.18 20.12
C PRO A 39 -2.33 2.08 19.55
N LEU A 40 -3.57 2.44 19.20
CA LEU A 40 -4.56 1.52 18.65
C LEU A 40 -4.68 1.59 17.12
N ARG A 41 -3.80 2.33 16.42
CA ARG A 41 -3.91 2.53 14.97
C ARG A 41 -3.97 1.23 14.17
N LEU A 42 -3.17 0.25 14.55
CA LEU A 42 -3.16 -1.08 13.92
C LEU A 42 -4.49 -1.85 14.09
N PHE A 43 -5.30 -1.49 15.08
CA PHE A 43 -6.59 -2.13 15.35
C PHE A 43 -7.77 -1.37 14.72
N GLN A 44 -7.54 -0.22 14.09
CA GLN A 44 -8.58 0.53 13.39
C GLN A 44 -9.00 -0.17 12.09
N SER A 45 -10.20 0.12 11.60
CA SER A 45 -10.76 -0.50 10.39
C SER A 45 -9.89 -0.39 9.14
N GLU A 46 -9.08 0.66 9.06
CA GLU A 46 -8.18 1.03 7.98
C GLU A 46 -7.00 0.06 7.85
N LEU A 47 -6.45 -0.41 8.99
CA LEU A 47 -5.22 -1.23 9.02
C LEU A 47 -5.46 -2.65 9.53
N SER A 48 -6.50 -2.88 10.33
CA SER A 48 -6.72 -4.14 11.03
C SER A 48 -6.81 -5.33 10.07
N GLY A 49 -7.53 -5.19 8.96
CA GLY A 49 -7.64 -6.21 7.92
C GLY A 49 -6.34 -6.50 7.16
N GLN A 50 -5.32 -5.65 7.27
CA GLN A 50 -4.04 -5.83 6.58
C GLN A 50 -3.12 -6.81 7.31
N ILE A 51 -3.12 -6.81 8.66
CA ILE A 51 -2.12 -7.57 9.42
C ILE A 51 -2.53 -8.00 10.83
N SER A 52 -3.56 -7.38 11.43
CA SER A 52 -3.77 -7.43 12.88
C SER A 52 -4.57 -8.63 13.37
N TRP A 53 -5.04 -9.49 12.47
CA TRP A 53 -5.95 -10.61 12.74
C TRP A 53 -5.56 -11.45 13.97
N LEU A 54 -4.29 -11.85 14.06
CA LEU A 54 -3.78 -12.72 15.14
C LEU A 54 -3.13 -11.94 16.30
N LEU A 55 -3.02 -10.61 16.23
CA LEU A 55 -2.39 -9.83 17.30
C LEU A 55 -3.05 -10.02 18.67
N PRO A 56 -4.39 -10.08 18.79
CA PRO A 56 -5.03 -10.41 20.06
C PRO A 56 -4.58 -11.76 20.60
N PHE A 57 -4.56 -12.82 19.78
CA PHE A 57 -4.07 -14.14 20.19
C PHE A 57 -2.59 -14.09 20.61
N VAL A 58 -1.75 -13.41 19.82
CA VAL A 58 -0.31 -13.23 20.08
C VAL A 58 -0.06 -12.54 21.42
N ALA A 59 -0.91 -11.59 21.83
CA ALA A 59 -0.78 -10.95 23.14
C ALA A 59 -0.91 -11.97 24.29
N PHE A 60 -1.91 -12.86 24.24
CA PHE A 60 -2.08 -13.92 25.24
C PHE A 60 -1.00 -15.01 25.14
N ALA A 61 -0.57 -15.35 23.92
CA ALA A 61 0.54 -16.26 23.68
C ALA A 61 1.83 -15.75 24.34
N CYS A 62 2.16 -14.47 24.19
CA CYS A 62 3.34 -13.86 24.82
C CYS A 62 3.27 -13.92 26.34
N ILE A 63 2.08 -13.71 26.93
CA ILE A 63 1.87 -13.89 28.38
C ILE A 63 2.20 -15.33 28.78
N GLY A 64 1.74 -16.33 28.04
CA GLY A 64 2.02 -17.74 28.31
C GLY A 64 3.50 -18.10 28.13
N LEU A 65 4.13 -17.65 27.03
CA LEU A 65 5.53 -17.91 26.72
C LEU A 65 6.48 -17.30 27.77
N LEU A 66 6.12 -16.14 28.33
CA LEU A 66 6.91 -15.42 29.32
C LEU A 66 6.41 -15.59 30.77
N ALA A 67 5.41 -16.43 31.02
CA ALA A 67 4.80 -16.59 32.35
C ALA A 67 5.77 -17.07 33.44
N GLU A 68 6.92 -17.63 33.04
CA GLU A 68 7.97 -18.15 33.92
C GLU A 68 9.19 -17.22 34.03
N LEU A 69 9.13 -16.05 33.39
CA LEU A 69 10.20 -15.08 33.42
C LEU A 69 10.40 -14.57 34.86
N ARG A 70 11.60 -14.77 35.41
CA ARG A 70 11.97 -14.29 36.74
C ARG A 70 13.20 -13.41 36.64
N ARG A 71 13.13 -12.18 37.18
CA ARG A 71 14.19 -11.14 37.10
C ARG A 71 15.60 -11.61 37.45
N ARG A 72 15.76 -12.63 38.30
CA ARG A 72 17.06 -13.11 38.81
C ARG A 72 17.46 -14.50 38.31
N LYS A 73 16.73 -15.07 37.35
CA LYS A 73 17.09 -16.37 36.74
C LYS A 73 17.60 -16.15 35.31
N PRO A 74 18.56 -16.98 34.85
CA PRO A 74 18.96 -16.95 33.45
C PRO A 74 17.75 -17.28 32.56
N LEU A 75 17.70 -16.63 31.40
CA LEU A 75 16.65 -16.85 30.42
C LEU A 75 16.78 -18.23 29.79
N THR A 76 15.65 -18.91 29.62
CA THR A 76 15.61 -20.17 28.84
C THR A 76 15.70 -19.86 27.34
N ALA A 77 16.06 -20.87 26.52
CA ALA A 77 16.08 -20.71 25.06
C ALA A 77 14.74 -20.18 24.51
N LYS A 78 13.62 -20.78 24.95
CA LYS A 78 12.26 -20.32 24.65
C LYS A 78 12.04 -18.84 25.00
N GLN A 79 12.50 -18.37 26.16
CA GLN A 79 12.36 -16.98 26.58
C GLN A 79 13.22 -16.05 25.73
N ASN A 80 14.47 -16.44 25.42
CA ASN A 80 15.35 -15.67 24.55
C ASN A 80 14.77 -15.52 23.14
N GLU A 81 14.27 -16.60 22.55
CA GLU A 81 13.62 -16.58 21.23
C GLU A 81 12.36 -15.71 21.25
N THR A 82 11.52 -15.84 22.28
CA THR A 82 10.32 -15.01 22.42
C THR A 82 10.68 -13.52 22.50
N LEU A 83 11.70 -13.18 23.29
CA LEU A 83 12.17 -11.80 23.42
C LEU A 83 12.78 -11.26 22.12
N PHE A 84 13.48 -12.10 21.36
CA PHE A 84 13.98 -11.74 20.03
C PHE A 84 12.84 -11.36 19.08
N TRP A 85 11.79 -12.18 18.98
CA TRP A 85 10.64 -11.88 18.12
C TRP A 85 9.85 -10.67 18.61
N LEU A 86 9.74 -10.46 19.93
CA LEU A 86 9.15 -9.24 20.49
C LEU A 86 9.99 -7.99 20.24
N ALA A 87 11.31 -8.10 20.23
CA ALA A 87 12.22 -7.01 19.89
C ALA A 87 12.12 -6.60 18.41
N TRP A 88 11.62 -7.48 17.54
CA TRP A 88 11.17 -7.10 16.20
C TRP A 88 9.74 -6.53 16.23
N LEU A 89 8.79 -7.27 16.77
CA LEU A 89 7.36 -6.94 16.68
C LEU A 89 7.04 -5.56 17.28
N LEU A 90 7.47 -5.31 18.51
CA LEU A 90 7.03 -4.15 19.27
C LEU A 90 7.55 -2.83 18.69
N PRO A 91 8.83 -2.67 18.31
CA PRO A 91 9.30 -1.44 17.67
C PRO A 91 8.62 -1.17 16.33
N VAL A 92 8.38 -2.21 15.52
CA VAL A 92 7.70 -2.04 14.22
C VAL A 92 6.23 -1.66 14.44
N MET A 93 5.54 -2.27 15.41
CA MET A 93 4.17 -1.85 15.79
C MET A 93 4.13 -0.42 16.29
N ALA A 94 5.11 -0.02 17.13
CA ALA A 94 5.21 1.34 17.65
C ALA A 94 5.45 2.35 16.53
N PHE A 95 6.35 2.05 15.59
CA PHE A 95 6.59 2.88 14.42
C PHE A 95 5.31 3.12 13.62
N PHE A 96 4.60 2.06 13.22
CA PHE A 96 3.36 2.21 12.45
C PHE A 96 2.21 2.85 13.24
N SER A 97 2.28 2.85 14.58
CA SER A 97 1.30 3.55 15.41
C SER A 97 1.42 5.07 15.33
N VAL A 98 2.64 5.59 15.12
CA VAL A 98 2.93 7.05 15.14
C VAL A 98 3.40 7.64 13.81
N ALA A 99 3.80 6.81 12.84
CA ALA A 99 4.35 7.26 11.57
C ALA A 99 3.40 8.22 10.83
N GLY A 100 3.95 9.35 10.35
CA GLY A 100 3.18 10.35 9.60
C GLY A 100 2.75 9.88 8.21
N PHE A 101 3.56 9.03 7.57
CA PHE A 101 3.31 8.53 6.22
C PHE A 101 3.83 7.10 6.05
N PHE A 102 2.99 6.23 5.49
CA PHE A 102 3.35 4.90 5.00
C PHE A 102 2.22 4.33 4.15
N HIS A 103 2.52 3.29 3.38
CA HIS A 103 1.51 2.52 2.67
C HIS A 103 1.20 1.22 3.40
N GLN A 104 -0.03 0.74 3.28
CA GLN A 104 -0.53 -0.43 3.98
C GLN A 104 0.34 -1.69 3.76
N TYR A 105 0.90 -1.89 2.56
CA TYR A 105 1.74 -3.05 2.27
C TYR A 105 3.03 -3.10 3.09
N TYR A 106 3.52 -2.00 3.67
CA TYR A 106 4.65 -2.03 4.59
C TYR A 106 4.37 -2.83 5.86
N LEU A 107 3.09 -3.02 6.23
CA LEU A 107 2.70 -3.82 7.40
C LEU A 107 3.09 -5.29 7.28
N ILE A 108 3.42 -5.78 6.08
CA ILE A 108 3.95 -7.14 5.88
C ILE A 108 5.18 -7.44 6.74
N MET A 109 5.92 -6.40 7.15
CA MET A 109 7.07 -6.51 8.06
C MET A 109 6.72 -7.13 9.42
N LEU A 110 5.46 -7.08 9.84
CA LEU A 110 4.98 -7.69 11.09
C LEU A 110 4.61 -9.17 10.93
N ALA A 111 4.48 -9.68 9.69
CA ALA A 111 4.00 -11.04 9.46
C ALA A 111 4.92 -12.13 10.07
N PRO A 112 6.26 -12.10 9.89
CA PRO A 112 7.14 -13.11 10.49
C PRO A 112 7.05 -13.20 12.02
N PRO A 113 7.19 -12.12 12.81
CA PRO A 113 7.08 -12.23 14.26
C PRO A 113 5.68 -12.65 14.73
N ILE A 114 4.61 -12.19 14.06
CA ILE A 114 3.24 -12.64 14.39
C ILE A 114 3.11 -14.15 14.18
N ALA A 115 3.59 -14.67 13.04
CA ALA A 115 3.48 -16.09 12.70
C ALA A 115 4.24 -16.96 13.72
N VAL A 116 5.48 -16.59 14.06
CA VAL A 116 6.29 -17.36 15.02
C VAL A 116 5.66 -17.32 16.42
N LEU A 117 5.27 -16.15 16.90
CA LEU A 117 4.66 -16.01 18.24
C LEU A 117 3.29 -16.68 18.32
N ALA A 118 2.50 -16.66 17.26
CA ALA A 118 1.23 -17.38 17.20
C ALA A 118 1.46 -18.90 17.23
N GLY A 119 2.41 -19.42 16.45
CA GLY A 119 2.73 -20.85 16.39
C GLY A 119 3.35 -21.39 17.68
N ALA A 120 4.41 -20.76 18.18
CA ALA A 120 5.06 -21.13 19.44
C ALA A 120 4.10 -20.93 20.63
N GLY A 121 3.36 -19.82 20.60
CA GLY A 121 2.32 -19.51 21.58
C GLY A 121 1.24 -20.57 21.65
N TRP A 122 0.73 -21.01 20.50
CA TRP A 122 -0.28 -22.07 20.44
C TRP A 122 0.16 -23.34 21.18
N VAL A 123 1.37 -23.82 20.91
CA VAL A 123 1.93 -25.02 21.54
C VAL A 123 2.04 -24.85 23.05
N GLU A 124 2.55 -23.70 23.50
CA GLU A 124 2.70 -23.40 24.93
C GLU A 124 1.34 -23.28 25.63
N LEU A 125 0.39 -22.54 25.04
CA LEU A 125 -0.93 -22.35 25.61
C LEU A 125 -1.71 -23.66 25.65
N TRP A 126 -1.55 -24.53 24.66
CA TRP A 126 -2.12 -25.88 24.68
C TRP A 126 -1.54 -26.72 25.81
N LYS A 127 -0.22 -26.70 26.00
CA LYS A 127 0.43 -27.39 27.12
C LYS A 127 -0.15 -26.93 28.46
N GLN A 128 -0.14 -25.62 28.70
CA GLN A 128 -0.69 -25.01 29.93
C GLN A 128 -2.18 -25.32 30.13
N TYR A 129 -2.96 -25.35 29.05
CA TYR A 129 -4.38 -25.72 29.08
C TYR A 129 -4.58 -27.19 29.48
N SER A 130 -3.78 -28.08 28.92
CA SER A 130 -3.85 -29.54 29.12
C SER A 130 -3.37 -29.99 30.50
N GLU A 131 -2.31 -29.34 31.01
CA GLU A 131 -1.72 -29.59 32.34
C GLU A 131 -2.54 -28.98 33.49
N GLN A 132 -3.55 -28.15 33.18
CA GLN A 132 -4.38 -27.47 34.16
C GLN A 132 -3.59 -26.53 35.08
N ASP A 133 -2.51 -25.93 34.58
CA ASP A 133 -1.59 -25.10 35.35
C ASP A 133 -2.24 -23.77 35.78
N GLY A 134 -2.78 -23.75 37.01
CA GLY A 134 -3.27 -22.56 37.71
C GLY A 134 -4.17 -21.65 36.85
N TRP A 135 -3.75 -20.38 36.72
CA TRP A 135 -4.43 -19.36 35.91
C TRP A 135 -4.07 -19.44 34.43
N ARG A 136 -2.89 -19.97 34.09
CA ARG A 136 -2.35 -20.03 32.73
C ARG A 136 -3.19 -20.90 31.80
N LYS A 137 -3.85 -21.90 32.38
CA LYS A 137 -4.80 -22.77 31.68
C LYS A 137 -5.97 -22.03 31.01
N TRP A 138 -6.22 -20.75 31.32
CA TRP A 138 -7.26 -19.93 30.70
C TRP A 138 -6.75 -19.08 29.53
N LEU A 139 -5.43 -18.97 29.35
CA LEU A 139 -4.82 -18.14 28.31
C LEU A 139 -5.19 -18.61 26.90
N LEU A 140 -5.25 -19.92 26.66
CA LEU A 140 -5.67 -20.47 25.37
C LEU A 140 -7.09 -20.00 25.00
N THR A 141 -8.03 -20.16 25.92
CA THR A 141 -9.44 -19.80 25.70
C THR A 141 -9.64 -18.29 25.66
N ALA A 142 -8.93 -17.53 26.49
CA ALA A 142 -9.00 -16.08 26.50
C ALA A 142 -8.42 -15.48 25.21
N GLY A 143 -7.25 -15.97 24.76
CA GLY A 143 -6.65 -15.58 23.49
C GLY A 143 -7.53 -15.93 22.30
N PHE A 144 -8.17 -17.11 22.32
CA PHE A 144 -9.12 -17.51 21.30
C PHE A 144 -10.34 -16.57 21.24
N ILE A 145 -10.96 -16.27 22.39
CA ILE A 145 -12.11 -15.35 22.47
C ILE A 145 -11.72 -13.96 21.97
N ALA A 146 -10.56 -13.44 22.39
CA ALA A 146 -10.09 -12.13 21.99
C ALA A 146 -9.85 -12.06 20.47
N ALA A 147 -9.23 -13.09 19.88
CA ALA A 147 -9.02 -13.17 18.45
C ALA A 147 -10.33 -13.29 17.67
N LEU A 148 -11.25 -14.17 18.09
CA LEU A 148 -12.55 -14.33 17.45
C LEU A 148 -13.37 -13.05 17.50
N ALA A 149 -13.42 -12.39 18.67
CA ALA A 149 -14.14 -11.13 18.83
C ALA A 149 -13.55 -10.02 17.94
N PHE A 150 -12.22 -9.95 17.86
CA PHE A 150 -11.54 -8.99 17.01
C PHE A 150 -11.76 -9.29 15.52
N GLU A 151 -11.73 -10.55 15.11
CA GLU A 151 -12.01 -10.98 13.73
C GLU A 151 -13.43 -10.57 13.32
N LEU A 152 -14.44 -10.81 14.18
CA LEU A 152 -15.81 -10.36 13.93
C LEU A 152 -15.92 -8.84 13.85
N TYR A 153 -15.15 -8.10 14.66
CA TYR A 153 -15.03 -6.65 14.56
C TYR A 153 -14.43 -6.21 13.21
N VAL A 154 -13.35 -6.86 12.75
CA VAL A 154 -12.71 -6.56 11.45
C VAL A 154 -13.66 -6.83 10.28
N LEU A 155 -14.50 -7.85 10.37
CA LEU A 155 -15.48 -8.19 9.33
C LEU A 155 -16.69 -7.24 9.29
N GLN A 156 -17.02 -6.59 10.40
CA GLN A 156 -18.25 -5.80 10.56
C GLN A 156 -18.44 -4.68 9.52
N PRO A 157 -17.40 -3.91 9.13
CA PRO A 157 -17.52 -2.91 8.06
C PRO A 157 -17.81 -3.49 6.67
N TYR A 158 -17.51 -4.79 6.46
CA TYR A 158 -17.54 -5.44 5.15
C TYR A 158 -18.78 -6.32 4.93
N LEU A 159 -19.69 -6.41 5.90
CA LEU A 159 -20.88 -7.28 5.85
C LEU A 159 -21.73 -7.10 4.58
N LYS A 160 -21.81 -5.87 4.05
CA LYS A 160 -22.55 -5.59 2.79
C LYS A 160 -21.83 -6.12 1.54
N GLN A 161 -20.51 -6.22 1.58
CA GLN A 161 -19.68 -6.63 0.43
C GLN A 161 -19.54 -8.14 0.36
N ILE A 162 -19.23 -8.79 1.49
CA ILE A 162 -19.01 -10.24 1.55
C ILE A 162 -20.28 -11.03 1.94
N GLY A 163 -21.32 -10.34 2.42
CA GLY A 163 -22.53 -10.96 2.96
C GLY A 163 -22.39 -11.31 4.45
N THR A 164 -23.51 -11.29 5.19
CA THR A 164 -23.53 -11.58 6.63
C THR A 164 -23.24 -13.03 6.97
N GLY A 165 -23.43 -13.94 6.01
CA GLY A 165 -23.21 -15.39 6.21
C GLY A 165 -21.79 -15.74 6.62
N TRP A 166 -20.77 -15.01 6.14
CA TRP A 166 -19.36 -15.24 6.53
C TRP A 166 -19.13 -14.99 8.01
N SER A 167 -19.52 -13.82 8.51
CA SER A 167 -19.34 -13.46 9.93
C SER A 167 -20.17 -14.37 10.84
N ILE A 168 -21.38 -14.75 10.43
CA ILE A 168 -22.19 -15.71 11.18
C ILE A 168 -21.52 -17.09 11.20
N GLY A 169 -21.02 -17.57 10.05
CA GLY A 169 -20.35 -18.87 9.94
C GLY A 169 -19.09 -18.96 10.80
N ILE A 170 -18.20 -17.98 10.69
CA ILE A 170 -16.97 -17.90 11.50
C ILE A 170 -17.31 -17.77 12.99
N GLY A 171 -18.24 -16.87 13.34
CA GLY A 171 -18.66 -16.68 14.72
C GLY A 171 -19.29 -17.94 15.33
N ALA A 172 -20.23 -18.58 14.62
CA ALA A 172 -20.89 -19.79 15.09
C ALA A 172 -19.93 -20.98 15.21
N ALA A 173 -19.08 -21.20 14.20
CA ALA A 173 -18.07 -22.27 14.23
C ALA A 173 -17.05 -22.03 15.36
N GLY A 174 -16.57 -20.79 15.52
CA GLY A 174 -15.65 -20.41 16.58
C GLY A 174 -16.24 -20.63 17.97
N ILE A 175 -17.48 -20.20 18.20
CA ILE A 175 -18.20 -20.44 19.46
C ILE A 175 -18.40 -21.94 19.70
N ALA A 176 -18.81 -22.70 18.67
CA ALA A 176 -19.00 -24.14 18.79
C ALA A 176 -17.72 -24.87 19.21
N PHE A 177 -16.59 -24.59 18.56
CA PHE A 177 -15.31 -25.22 18.92
C PHE A 177 -14.80 -24.75 20.29
N LEU A 178 -15.04 -23.49 20.68
CA LEU A 178 -14.74 -23.02 22.02
C LEU A 178 -15.55 -23.76 23.09
N LEU A 179 -16.85 -23.98 22.86
CA LEU A 179 -17.70 -24.75 23.76
C LEU A 179 -17.25 -26.21 23.85
N ILE A 180 -16.92 -26.85 22.72
CA ILE A 180 -16.38 -28.22 22.71
C ILE A 180 -15.07 -28.25 23.49
N LEU A 181 -14.16 -27.29 23.29
CA LEU A 181 -12.90 -27.20 24.02
C LEU A 181 -13.15 -27.12 25.54
N LEU A 182 -14.05 -26.24 25.99
CA LEU A 182 -14.38 -26.06 27.40
C LEU A 182 -15.07 -27.28 28.03
N LEU A 183 -16.03 -27.90 27.33
CA LEU A 183 -16.84 -29.02 27.84
C LEU A 183 -16.10 -30.37 27.75
N ALA A 184 -15.32 -30.58 26.69
CA ALA A 184 -14.56 -31.80 26.45
C ALA A 184 -13.15 -31.77 27.08
N ARG A 185 -12.89 -30.85 28.01
CA ARG A 185 -11.57 -30.63 28.62
C ARG A 185 -10.93 -31.89 29.22
N LYS A 186 -11.73 -32.83 29.73
CA LYS A 186 -11.25 -34.13 30.25
C LYS A 186 -10.93 -35.14 29.14
N LYS A 187 -11.51 -34.96 27.94
CA LYS A 187 -11.29 -35.80 26.76
C LYS A 187 -10.20 -35.18 25.88
N GLN A 188 -8.94 -35.35 26.28
CA GLN A 188 -7.77 -34.68 25.68
C GLN A 188 -7.74 -34.69 24.14
N LYS A 189 -8.04 -35.83 23.50
CA LYS A 189 -8.10 -35.93 22.02
C LYS A 189 -9.16 -35.01 21.41
N LEU A 190 -10.36 -34.98 21.99
CA LEU A 190 -11.46 -34.15 21.51
C LEU A 190 -11.20 -32.67 21.78
N ALA A 191 -10.67 -32.33 22.95
CA ALA A 191 -10.25 -30.96 23.27
C ALA A 191 -9.15 -30.47 22.31
N PHE A 192 -8.14 -31.29 22.01
CA PHE A 192 -7.08 -30.93 21.08
C PHE A 192 -7.62 -30.70 19.67
N THR A 193 -8.49 -31.61 19.20
CA THR A 193 -9.13 -31.49 17.89
C THR A 193 -9.96 -30.20 17.80
N ALA A 194 -10.73 -29.89 18.85
CA ALA A 194 -11.53 -28.66 18.91
C ALA A 194 -10.63 -27.40 18.95
N ALA A 195 -9.52 -27.45 19.67
CA ALA A 195 -8.54 -26.37 19.69
C ALA A 195 -7.98 -26.13 18.28
N VAL A 196 -7.45 -27.17 17.63
CA VAL A 196 -6.89 -27.07 16.27
C VAL A 196 -7.95 -26.57 15.28
N ALA A 197 -9.16 -27.14 15.31
CA ALA A 197 -10.26 -26.73 14.45
C ALA A 197 -10.66 -25.26 14.70
N GLY A 198 -10.68 -24.82 15.96
CA GLY A 198 -10.88 -23.41 16.30
C GLY A 198 -9.83 -22.51 15.67
N MET A 199 -8.55 -22.87 15.78
CA MET A 199 -7.47 -22.08 15.16
C MET A 199 -7.61 -22.04 13.63
N LEU A 200 -8.02 -23.14 12.99
CA LEU A 200 -8.31 -23.15 11.56
C LEU A 200 -9.47 -22.21 11.21
N VAL A 201 -10.52 -22.12 12.04
CA VAL A 201 -11.60 -21.14 11.86
C VAL A 201 -11.07 -19.71 11.90
N LEU A 202 -10.18 -19.38 12.84
CA LEU A 202 -9.55 -18.04 12.94
C LEU A 202 -8.65 -17.68 11.73
N LEU A 203 -8.25 -18.67 10.93
CA LEU A 203 -7.46 -18.47 9.72
C LEU A 203 -8.32 -18.31 8.46
N VAL A 204 -9.63 -18.55 8.53
CA VAL A 204 -10.52 -18.47 7.37
C VAL A 204 -10.61 -17.04 6.82
N ALA A 205 -10.93 -16.03 7.65
CA ALA A 205 -11.02 -14.67 7.13
C ALA A 205 -9.66 -14.09 6.69
N PRO A 206 -8.55 -14.24 7.46
CA PRO A 206 -7.23 -13.77 7.01
C PRO A 206 -6.79 -14.44 5.70
N LEU A 207 -7.09 -15.72 5.51
CA LEU A 207 -6.80 -16.43 4.26
C LEU A 207 -7.60 -15.88 3.08
N PHE A 208 -8.89 -15.61 3.28
CA PHE A 208 -9.70 -14.96 2.25
C PHE A 208 -9.16 -13.55 1.94
N TRP A 209 -8.81 -12.76 2.96
CA TRP A 209 -8.22 -11.44 2.78
C TRP A 209 -6.92 -11.48 1.99
N SER A 210 -6.00 -12.40 2.30
CA SER A 210 -4.73 -12.53 1.58
C SER A 210 -4.90 -13.01 0.14
N ALA A 211 -5.99 -13.73 -0.18
CA ALA A 211 -6.33 -14.14 -1.54
C ALA A 211 -6.96 -13.01 -2.37
N THR A 212 -7.52 -11.96 -1.76
CA THR A 212 -8.24 -10.91 -2.50
C THR A 212 -7.46 -10.23 -3.62
N PRO A 213 -6.14 -9.94 -3.52
CA PRO A 213 -5.42 -9.33 -4.64
C PRO A 213 -5.38 -10.25 -5.88
N ILE A 214 -5.35 -11.57 -5.66
CA ILE A 214 -5.40 -12.58 -6.73
C ILE A 214 -6.82 -12.69 -7.30
N LEU A 215 -7.83 -12.61 -6.44
CA LEU A 215 -9.23 -12.81 -6.83
C LEU A 215 -9.87 -11.59 -7.53
N TYR A 216 -9.50 -10.37 -7.14
CA TYR A 216 -10.14 -9.14 -7.62
C TYR A 216 -9.31 -8.35 -8.64
N GLY A 217 -8.06 -8.74 -8.88
CA GLY A 217 -7.17 -8.05 -9.80
C GLY A 217 -6.30 -7.00 -9.13
N ASP A 218 -5.21 -6.67 -9.80
CA ASP A 218 -4.02 -6.11 -9.16
C ASP A 218 -4.03 -4.57 -9.12
N ASN A 219 -4.02 -3.99 -7.91
CA ASN A 219 -3.49 -2.64 -7.70
C ASN A 219 -1.98 -2.75 -7.46
N SER A 220 -1.20 -2.89 -8.53
CA SER A 220 0.25 -3.13 -8.42
C SER A 220 1.03 -1.94 -7.87
N MET A 221 0.45 -0.73 -7.81
CA MET A 221 1.11 0.44 -7.21
C MET A 221 0.89 0.53 -5.71
N LEU A 222 -0.32 0.19 -5.26
CA LEU A 222 -0.71 0.21 -3.85
C LEU A 222 -1.36 -1.12 -3.47
N PRO A 223 -0.55 -2.20 -3.30
CA PRO A 223 -1.07 -3.48 -2.87
C PRO A 223 -1.75 -3.38 -1.50
N GLN A 224 -2.95 -3.92 -1.39
CA GLN A 224 -3.75 -3.94 -0.17
C GLN A 224 -4.58 -5.21 -0.13
N ALA A 225 -4.82 -5.78 1.05
CA ALA A 225 -5.71 -6.93 1.21
C ALA A 225 -7.12 -6.45 1.59
N GLY A 226 -8.14 -7.03 0.96
CA GLY A 226 -9.52 -6.99 1.44
C GLY A 226 -10.59 -6.77 0.37
N PRO A 227 -11.87 -6.94 0.73
CA PRO A 227 -13.01 -6.84 -0.18
C PRO A 227 -13.23 -5.44 -0.77
N SER A 228 -12.62 -4.40 -0.20
CA SER A 228 -12.65 -3.04 -0.74
C SER A 228 -12.09 -2.97 -2.18
N GLN A 229 -11.21 -3.90 -2.57
CA GLN A 229 -10.69 -4.01 -3.94
C GLN A 229 -11.74 -4.43 -4.97
N GLN A 230 -12.82 -5.10 -4.56
CA GLN A 230 -13.91 -5.53 -5.45
C GLN A 230 -14.58 -4.34 -6.17
N ARG A 231 -14.59 -3.15 -5.55
CA ARG A 231 -15.08 -1.90 -6.17
C ARG A 231 -14.09 -1.27 -7.15
N ILE A 232 -12.80 -1.52 -6.97
CA ILE A 232 -11.74 -1.00 -7.84
C ILE A 232 -11.72 -1.83 -9.12
N GLY A 233 -11.74 -3.17 -9.05
CA GLY A 233 -11.77 -4.04 -10.25
C GLY A 233 -12.95 -3.79 -11.20
N GLN A 234 -14.14 -3.44 -10.70
CA GLN A 234 -15.30 -3.09 -11.53
C GLN A 234 -15.27 -1.67 -12.11
N ARG A 235 -14.52 -0.73 -11.49
CA ARG A 235 -14.30 0.61 -12.04
C ARG A 235 -13.03 0.73 -12.87
N GLN A 236 -12.10 -0.21 -12.74
CA GLN A 236 -10.82 -0.21 -13.45
C GLN A 236 -10.95 -0.72 -14.90
N GLY A 237 -12.10 -1.31 -15.25
CA GLY A 237 -12.54 -1.39 -16.65
C GLY A 237 -13.01 -0.05 -17.26
N ALA A 238 -13.11 1.02 -16.46
CA ALA A 238 -13.73 2.28 -16.89
C ALA A 238 -13.13 3.58 -16.29
N GLY A 239 -11.97 3.58 -15.63
CA GLY A 239 -11.49 4.83 -15.02
C GLY A 239 -10.21 4.84 -14.20
N ASP A 240 -9.32 3.85 -14.30
CA ASP A 240 -7.98 3.97 -13.72
C ASP A 240 -6.95 3.94 -14.85
N GLY A 241 -6.05 4.93 -14.86
CA GLY A 241 -5.30 5.43 -16.01
C GLY A 241 -4.31 4.48 -16.72
N ARG A 242 -4.37 3.16 -16.48
CA ARG A 242 -3.49 2.16 -17.10
C ARG A 242 -4.06 1.47 -18.34
N ASN A 243 -5.36 1.65 -18.58
CA ASN A 243 -5.93 1.47 -19.92
C ASN A 243 -6.43 2.81 -20.47
N SER A 244 -5.74 3.90 -20.12
CA SER A 244 -5.83 5.10 -20.93
C SER A 244 -5.16 4.74 -22.26
N GLY A 245 -5.97 4.58 -23.31
CA GLY A 245 -5.42 4.42 -24.64
C GLY A 245 -4.42 5.56 -24.87
N ILE A 246 -3.18 5.23 -25.22
CA ILE A 246 -2.24 6.28 -25.63
C ILE A 246 -2.85 7.03 -26.81
N ASN A 247 -2.49 8.30 -26.97
CA ASN A 247 -2.90 9.01 -28.18
C ASN A 247 -2.15 8.40 -29.38
N THR A 248 -2.80 7.49 -30.10
CA THR A 248 -2.23 6.80 -31.26
C THR A 248 -1.94 7.75 -32.40
N LYS A 249 -2.70 8.84 -32.54
CA LYS A 249 -2.42 9.91 -33.51
C LYS A 249 -1.12 10.65 -33.17
N LEU A 250 -0.87 10.93 -31.88
CA LEU A 250 0.41 11.45 -31.41
C LEU A 250 1.55 10.49 -31.74
N VAL A 251 1.40 9.19 -31.42
CA VAL A 251 2.44 8.18 -31.72
C VAL A 251 2.74 8.13 -33.22
N ASN A 252 1.71 8.14 -34.07
CA ASN A 252 1.87 8.13 -35.52
C ASN A 252 2.56 9.40 -36.03
N TYR A 253 2.15 10.56 -35.52
CA TYR A 253 2.77 11.84 -35.83
C TYR A 253 4.26 11.85 -35.47
N LEU A 254 4.61 11.48 -34.24
CA LEU A 254 5.97 11.45 -33.76
C LEU A 254 6.82 10.43 -34.51
N THR A 255 6.26 9.26 -34.81
CA THR A 255 6.97 8.21 -35.56
C THR A 255 7.25 8.64 -37.00
N LYS A 256 6.27 9.26 -37.68
CA LYS A 256 6.43 9.75 -39.05
C LYS A 256 7.45 10.88 -39.16
N ASN A 257 7.54 11.74 -38.14
CA ASN A 257 8.40 12.92 -38.14
C ASN A 257 9.72 12.75 -37.36
N ASN A 258 10.02 11.55 -36.88
CA ASN A 258 11.30 11.23 -36.27
C ASN A 258 12.40 11.19 -37.35
N THR A 259 13.49 11.90 -37.10
CA THR A 259 14.62 12.11 -38.02
C THR A 259 15.90 11.40 -37.57
N GLY A 260 15.73 10.30 -36.83
CA GLY A 260 16.81 9.49 -36.25
C GLY A 260 16.97 9.68 -34.74
N GLU A 261 16.01 10.30 -34.05
CA GLU A 261 16.07 10.49 -32.61
C GLU A 261 15.79 9.19 -31.85
N THR A 262 16.57 8.94 -30.79
CA THR A 262 16.46 7.70 -30.00
C THR A 262 15.18 7.63 -29.17
N CYS A 263 14.67 8.77 -28.69
CA CYS A 263 13.45 8.85 -27.89
C CYS A 263 12.29 9.44 -28.70
N LEU A 264 11.09 8.89 -28.52
CA LEU A 264 9.88 9.32 -29.21
C LEU A 264 9.49 10.76 -28.84
N PHE A 265 9.56 11.09 -27.55
CA PHE A 265 9.40 12.42 -26.99
C PHE A 265 9.93 12.47 -25.54
N ALA A 266 9.96 13.66 -24.95
CA ALA A 266 10.16 13.90 -23.52
C ALA A 266 8.91 14.51 -22.89
N THR A 267 8.65 14.20 -21.62
CA THR A 267 7.50 14.70 -20.86
C THR A 267 7.91 15.02 -19.42
N THR A 268 6.99 15.54 -18.63
CA THR A 268 7.27 16.02 -17.27
C THR A 268 7.46 14.88 -16.28
N ASP A 269 6.65 13.82 -16.35
CA ASP A 269 6.55 12.81 -15.31
C ASP A 269 6.56 11.37 -15.85
N ALA A 270 6.89 10.43 -14.97
CA ALA A 270 6.96 9.00 -15.30
C ALA A 270 5.60 8.40 -15.65
N SER A 271 4.51 8.89 -15.05
CA SER A 271 3.15 8.35 -15.27
C SER A 271 2.72 8.54 -16.72
N THR A 272 3.00 9.70 -17.29
CA THR A 272 2.78 9.98 -18.72
C THR A 272 3.72 9.14 -19.59
N ALA A 273 5.00 9.03 -19.26
CA ALA A 273 5.97 8.30 -20.07
C ALA A 273 5.70 6.78 -20.12
N GLU A 274 5.34 6.17 -19.00
CA GLU A 274 5.17 4.71 -18.84
C GLU A 274 4.16 4.14 -19.84
N ALA A 275 2.99 4.78 -19.99
CA ALA A 275 1.93 4.30 -20.88
C ALA A 275 2.41 4.19 -22.34
N TYR A 276 3.19 5.17 -22.81
CA TYR A 276 3.75 5.16 -24.16
C TYR A 276 4.90 4.16 -24.29
N ILE A 277 5.77 4.03 -23.28
CA ILE A 277 6.88 3.06 -23.30
C ILE A 277 6.34 1.63 -23.41
N ILE A 278 5.36 1.27 -22.57
CA ILE A 278 4.80 -0.08 -22.53
C ILE A 278 4.08 -0.42 -23.83
N GLN A 279 3.23 0.47 -24.33
CA GLN A 279 2.39 0.18 -25.50
C GLN A 279 3.14 0.29 -26.83
N THR A 280 4.20 1.10 -26.92
CA THR A 280 4.94 1.31 -28.18
C THR A 280 6.30 0.62 -28.24
N GLY A 281 6.86 0.23 -27.09
CA GLY A 281 8.25 -0.24 -26.98
C GLY A 281 9.30 0.83 -27.24
N LYS A 282 8.92 2.11 -27.39
CA LYS A 282 9.83 3.22 -27.68
C LYS A 282 10.21 3.98 -26.41
N ALA A 283 11.44 4.49 -26.37
CA ALA A 283 11.93 5.29 -25.25
C ALA A 283 11.20 6.64 -25.16
N VAL A 284 10.80 7.03 -23.96
CA VAL A 284 10.24 8.35 -23.61
C VAL A 284 10.99 8.87 -22.39
N ILE A 285 11.33 10.16 -22.36
CA ILE A 285 12.12 10.75 -21.27
C ILE A 285 11.20 11.45 -20.26
N PRO A 286 11.09 10.98 -18.99
CA PRO A 286 10.43 11.71 -17.92
C PRO A 286 11.39 12.72 -17.27
N MET A 287 11.40 13.96 -17.74
CA MET A 287 12.40 14.96 -17.37
C MET A 287 12.35 15.36 -15.88
N GLY A 288 11.16 15.36 -15.27
CA GLY A 288 10.94 15.71 -13.87
C GLY A 288 10.79 14.50 -12.94
N GLY A 289 11.24 13.31 -13.34
CA GLY A 289 11.19 12.11 -12.51
C GLY A 289 9.78 11.57 -12.31
N PHE A 290 9.49 10.99 -11.13
CA PHE A 290 8.22 10.29 -10.90
C PHE A 290 7.02 11.25 -10.85
N SER A 291 7.14 12.33 -10.08
CA SER A 291 6.09 13.32 -9.85
C SER A 291 6.16 14.53 -10.78
N GLY A 292 7.16 14.60 -11.64
CA GLY A 292 7.43 15.79 -12.46
C GLY A 292 8.15 16.91 -11.72
N SER A 293 8.57 16.69 -10.47
CA SER A 293 9.22 17.69 -9.62
C SER A 293 10.65 17.36 -9.21
N ASP A 294 11.25 16.36 -9.82
CA ASP A 294 12.63 15.99 -9.51
C ASP A 294 13.57 16.80 -10.42
N PRO A 295 14.60 17.49 -9.89
CA PRO A 295 15.54 18.27 -10.69
C PRO A 295 16.60 17.38 -11.38
N VAL A 296 16.17 16.36 -12.11
CA VAL A 296 17.05 15.35 -12.73
C VAL A 296 17.63 15.86 -14.06
N PHE A 297 16.82 16.59 -14.83
CA PHE A 297 17.20 17.24 -16.08
C PHE A 297 17.48 18.73 -15.86
N THR A 298 18.70 19.17 -16.16
CA THR A 298 19.04 20.59 -16.25
C THR A 298 18.88 21.08 -17.70
N VAL A 299 18.82 22.40 -17.91
CA VAL A 299 18.84 22.99 -19.26
C VAL A 299 20.06 22.55 -20.06
N GLU A 300 21.22 22.40 -19.42
CA GLU A 300 22.45 21.93 -20.06
C GLU A 300 22.32 20.48 -20.55
N LYS A 301 21.82 19.57 -19.71
CA LYS A 301 21.56 18.18 -20.11
C LYS A 301 20.53 18.11 -21.24
N LEU A 302 19.52 18.99 -21.23
CA LEU A 302 18.53 19.07 -22.28
C LEU A 302 19.13 19.51 -23.61
N LYS A 303 19.94 20.57 -23.61
CA LYS A 303 20.68 21.02 -24.80
C LYS A 303 21.56 19.91 -25.36
N GLN A 304 22.30 19.21 -24.50
CA GLN A 304 23.12 18.08 -24.91
C GLN A 304 22.26 16.95 -25.49
N ALA A 305 21.13 16.61 -24.87
CA ALA A 305 20.23 15.58 -25.37
C ALA A 305 19.65 15.92 -26.75
N VAL A 306 19.33 17.19 -27.01
CA VAL A 306 18.91 17.65 -28.34
C VAL A 306 20.08 17.54 -29.34
N ALA A 307 21.28 18.01 -28.97
CA ALA A 307 22.47 17.97 -29.82
C ALA A 307 22.88 16.53 -30.19
N ASP A 308 22.76 15.60 -29.25
CA ASP A 308 23.03 14.17 -29.41
C ASP A 308 21.95 13.44 -30.23
N LYS A 309 20.92 14.14 -30.73
CA LYS A 309 19.71 13.55 -31.34
C LYS A 309 19.03 12.52 -30.43
N LYS A 310 19.01 12.75 -29.12
CA LYS A 310 18.24 11.89 -28.20
C LYS A 310 16.77 12.20 -28.22
N VAL A 311 16.41 13.49 -28.30
CA VAL A 311 15.02 13.93 -28.27
C VAL A 311 14.79 15.19 -29.10
N LYS A 312 13.62 15.27 -29.73
CA LYS A 312 13.17 16.39 -30.59
C LYS A 312 11.82 16.98 -30.18
N TYR A 313 10.98 16.18 -29.54
CA TYR A 313 9.61 16.53 -29.21
C TYR A 313 9.39 16.53 -27.69
N PHE A 314 8.60 17.49 -27.20
CA PHE A 314 8.27 17.66 -25.79
C PHE A 314 6.76 17.73 -25.59
N LEU A 315 6.19 16.79 -24.85
CA LEU A 315 4.77 16.76 -24.50
C LEU A 315 4.60 17.27 -23.07
N ILE A 316 4.05 18.47 -22.90
CA ILE A 316 4.02 19.21 -21.63
C ILE A 316 2.57 19.60 -21.32
N SER A 317 2.17 19.55 -20.04
CA SER A 317 0.84 20.04 -19.66
C SER A 317 0.73 21.56 -19.83
N SER A 318 -0.25 22.03 -20.59
CA SER A 318 -0.58 23.46 -20.75
C SER A 318 -1.29 24.06 -19.53
N GLY A 319 -1.72 23.22 -18.57
CA GLY A 319 -2.31 23.64 -17.28
C GLY A 319 -1.30 23.84 -16.14
N SER A 320 0.00 23.64 -16.37
CA SER A 320 1.06 23.88 -15.37
C SER A 320 1.40 25.38 -15.27
N GLY A 321 0.37 26.21 -15.10
CA GLY A 321 0.46 27.64 -14.91
C GLY A 321 0.67 28.01 -13.44
N PHE A 322 1.81 28.64 -13.17
CA PHE A 322 1.83 29.90 -12.42
C PHE A 322 1.44 29.95 -10.93
N ASP A 323 1.63 28.88 -10.17
CA ASP A 323 1.77 28.99 -8.71
C ASP A 323 3.03 28.22 -8.30
N GLY A 324 4.09 28.95 -7.91
CA GLY A 324 5.44 28.45 -7.61
C GLY A 324 5.53 27.40 -6.48
N ARG A 325 4.94 26.22 -6.70
CA ARG A 325 4.81 25.10 -5.74
C ARG A 325 4.96 23.71 -6.37
N GLY A 326 5.36 23.61 -7.65
CA GLY A 326 5.64 22.32 -8.30
C GLY A 326 7.08 22.27 -8.80
N GLY A 327 7.94 21.54 -8.11
CA GLY A 327 9.41 21.53 -8.28
C GLY A 327 9.96 20.92 -9.57
N GLY A 328 9.24 20.92 -10.69
CA GLY A 328 9.86 20.59 -11.99
C GLY A 328 10.52 21.85 -12.50
N SER A 329 11.85 21.87 -12.66
CA SER A 329 12.64 23.11 -12.82
C SER A 329 12.01 24.01 -13.88
N SER A 330 11.34 25.09 -13.44
CA SER A 330 10.64 26.04 -14.30
C SER A 330 11.49 26.50 -15.48
N GLU A 331 12.80 26.62 -15.24
CA GLU A 331 13.83 26.94 -16.22
C GLU A 331 13.87 25.99 -17.43
N VAL A 332 13.67 24.69 -17.24
CA VAL A 332 13.67 23.70 -18.33
C VAL A 332 12.43 23.85 -19.20
N LEU A 333 11.26 24.01 -18.57
CA LEU A 333 10.00 24.21 -19.29
C LEU A 333 10.01 25.55 -20.04
N ASP A 334 10.51 26.61 -19.42
CA ASP A 334 10.66 27.93 -20.03
C ASP A 334 11.65 27.90 -21.20
N TRP A 335 12.76 27.17 -21.04
CA TRP A 335 13.71 26.96 -22.12
C TRP A 335 13.06 26.21 -23.29
N ILE A 336 12.29 25.14 -23.03
CA ILE A 336 11.59 24.40 -24.10
C ILE A 336 10.65 25.33 -24.85
N ARG A 337 9.77 26.07 -24.15
CA ARG A 337 8.81 26.99 -24.79
C ARG A 337 9.50 28.07 -25.61
N LYS A 338 10.61 28.61 -25.12
CA LYS A 338 11.37 29.66 -25.83
C LYS A 338 12.09 29.16 -27.08
N ASN A 339 12.54 27.90 -27.09
CA ASN A 339 13.40 27.34 -28.14
C ASN A 339 12.66 26.33 -29.03
N SER A 340 11.34 26.20 -28.90
CA SER A 340 10.53 25.25 -29.65
C SER A 340 9.34 25.95 -30.28
N THR A 341 8.79 25.33 -31.32
CA THR A 341 7.52 25.72 -31.91
C THR A 341 6.45 24.73 -31.45
N GLU A 342 5.30 25.24 -31.03
CA GLU A 342 4.14 24.41 -30.70
C GLU A 342 3.56 23.80 -31.98
N VAL A 343 3.33 22.48 -31.94
CA VAL A 343 2.75 21.73 -33.06
C VAL A 343 1.22 21.89 -32.99
N PRO A 344 0.56 22.32 -34.09
CA PRO A 344 -0.89 22.47 -34.12
C PRO A 344 -1.61 21.22 -33.64
N GLU A 345 -2.58 21.37 -32.74
CA GLU A 345 -3.31 20.25 -32.14
C GLU A 345 -3.94 19.35 -33.20
N GLU A 346 -4.39 19.90 -34.34
CA GLU A 346 -5.03 19.09 -35.39
C GLU A 346 -4.08 18.05 -36.02
N GLU A 347 -2.75 18.23 -35.90
CA GLU A 347 -1.76 17.29 -36.45
C GLU A 347 -1.62 16.03 -35.60
N TRP A 348 -1.81 16.13 -34.28
CA TRP A 348 -1.45 15.07 -33.33
C TRP A 348 -2.56 14.70 -32.33
N GLN A 349 -3.61 15.51 -32.17
CA GLN A 349 -4.80 15.20 -31.37
C GLN A 349 -5.93 14.61 -32.23
N PRO A 350 -6.64 13.56 -31.77
CA PRO A 350 -7.80 13.03 -32.48
C PRO A 350 -8.91 14.10 -32.60
N ALA A 351 -9.70 14.01 -33.68
CA ALA A 351 -10.79 14.95 -33.91
C ALA A 351 -11.86 14.88 -32.81
N ALA A 352 -12.47 16.02 -32.51
CA ALA A 352 -13.60 16.11 -31.59
C ALA A 352 -14.83 15.40 -32.17
N SER A 353 -15.10 14.15 -31.78
CA SER A 353 -16.45 13.59 -32.00
C SER A 353 -16.82 12.53 -30.97
N ASP A 354 -17.95 12.82 -30.32
CA ASP A 354 -18.90 12.05 -29.53
C ASP A 354 -18.49 10.73 -28.85
N GLY A 355 -18.49 10.78 -27.51
CA GLY A 355 -19.14 9.73 -26.73
C GLY A 355 -18.32 8.55 -26.23
N SER A 356 -17.00 8.52 -26.37
CA SER A 356 -16.17 7.47 -25.75
C SER A 356 -15.01 8.03 -24.95
N GLY A 357 -15.16 8.07 -23.61
CA GLY A 357 -14.13 7.93 -22.56
C GLY A 357 -12.83 8.77 -22.54
N LEU A 358 -12.46 9.45 -23.61
CA LEU A 358 -11.16 10.11 -23.81
C LEU A 358 -11.18 11.60 -23.42
N MET A 359 -12.27 12.09 -22.83
CA MET A 359 -12.34 13.47 -22.32
C MET A 359 -11.26 13.79 -21.27
N GLY A 360 -10.66 12.78 -20.62
CA GLY A 360 -9.62 12.98 -19.61
C GLY A 360 -8.26 13.43 -20.14
N MET A 361 -7.90 13.12 -21.40
CA MET A 361 -6.58 13.46 -21.97
C MET A 361 -6.57 14.73 -22.83
N ARG A 362 -7.75 15.24 -23.18
CA ARG A 362 -7.88 16.39 -24.09
C ARG A 362 -7.61 17.72 -23.41
N ASN A 363 -7.80 17.80 -22.10
CA ASN A 363 -7.63 19.04 -21.37
C ASN A 363 -6.20 19.19 -20.87
N GLY A 364 -5.40 19.92 -21.65
CA GLY A 364 -4.26 20.62 -21.10
C GLY A 364 -2.90 20.01 -21.39
N MET A 365 -2.65 19.48 -22.60
CA MET A 365 -1.31 19.07 -23.06
C MET A 365 -0.95 19.79 -24.36
N ALA A 366 0.27 20.28 -24.47
CA ALA A 366 0.84 20.92 -25.64
C ALA A 366 2.08 20.14 -26.11
N LEU A 367 2.20 19.98 -27.43
CA LEU A 367 3.35 19.33 -28.06
C LEU A 367 4.28 20.39 -28.65
N TYR A 368 5.51 20.42 -28.19
CA TYR A 368 6.55 21.31 -28.69
C TYR A 368 7.57 20.55 -29.52
N LYS A 369 8.01 21.13 -30.63
CA LYS A 369 9.10 20.65 -31.49
C LYS A 369 10.27 21.62 -31.38
N ILE A 370 11.45 21.13 -31.04
CA ILE A 370 12.64 21.99 -30.93
C ILE A 370 12.95 22.68 -32.26
N ASN A 371 13.27 23.97 -32.20
CA ASN A 371 13.76 24.74 -33.34
C ASN A 371 15.23 24.35 -33.54
N GLN A 372 15.55 23.72 -34.67
CA GLN A 372 16.92 23.34 -35.02
C GLN A 372 17.68 24.53 -35.60
#